data_AF-A0A960IL28-F1
#
_entry.id   AF-A0A960IL28-F1
#
_cell.length_a   1.000
_cell.length_b   1.000
_cell.length_c   1.000
_cell.angle_alpha   90.00
_cell.angle_beta   90.00
_cell.angle_gamma   90.00
#
_symmetry.space_group_name_H-M   'P 1'
#
loop_
_entity.id
_entity.type
_entity.pdbx_description
1 polymer ?
#
loop_
_entity_poly.entity_id
_entity_poly.type
_entity_poly.pdbx_seq_one_letter_code
_entity_poly.pdbx_strand_id
1 'polypeptide(L)' 'VEVRGPGAGRESAIRALQASGVEIKSIKDVTPIPHNGCRPRKRRRV' A
#
# COMPACT_ATOMS: atom_id res chain seq x y z
N VAL A 1 5.62 -9.56 -3.66
CA VAL A 1 4.34 -8.95 -3.23
C VAL A 1 4.39 -7.46 -3.52
N GLU A 2 3.41 -6.95 -4.24
CA GLU A 2 3.28 -5.52 -4.53
C GLU A 2 2.26 -4.89 -3.59
N VAL A 3 2.63 -3.79 -2.93
CA VAL A 3 1.77 -3.12 -1.97
C VAL A 3 1.44 -1.72 -2.46
N ARG A 4 0.15 -1.38 -2.49
CA ARG A 4 -0.35 -0.05 -2.90
C ARG A 4 -1.02 0.64 -1.71
N GLY A 5 -0.48 1.77 -1.31
CA GLY A 5 -1.05 2.65 -0.30
C GLY A 5 -0.53 2.42 1.14
N PRO A 6 -0.65 3.44 2.01
CA PRO A 6 -0.16 3.40 3.39
C PRO A 6 -1.22 2.92 4.41
N GLY A 7 -2.24 2.17 3.99
CA GLY A 7 -3.34 1.77 4.86
C GLY A 7 -2.92 0.83 6.00
N ALA A 8 -3.68 0.84 7.10
CA ALA A 8 -3.40 0.03 8.30
C ALA A 8 -3.32 -1.49 8.05
N GLY A 9 -3.98 -1.99 7.00
CA GLY A 9 -3.97 -3.41 6.63
C GLY A 9 -2.69 -3.90 5.94
N ARG A 10 -1.74 -3.01 5.64
CA ARG A 10 -0.53 -3.32 4.88
C ARG A 10 0.32 -4.42 5.51
N GLU A 11 0.73 -4.23 6.77
CA GLU A 11 1.54 -5.24 7.45
C GLU A 11 0.76 -6.50 7.78
N SER A 12 -0.52 -6.35 8.17
CA SER A 12 -1.39 -7.47 8.49
C SER A 12 -1.54 -8.43 7.30
N ALA A 13 -1.69 -7.90 6.09
CA ALA A 13 -1.79 -8.72 4.88
C ALA A 13 -0.49 -9.46 4.55
N ILE A 14 0.67 -8.81 4.72
CA ILE A 14 1.98 -9.43 4.49
C ILE A 14 2.22 -10.58 5.48
N ARG A 15 1.92 -10.35 6.77
CA ARG A 15 2.06 -11.38 7.81
C ARG A 15 1.10 -12.55 7.61
N ALA A 16 -0.15 -12.28 7.20
CA ALA A 16 -1.11 -13.34 6.90
C ALA A 16 -0.65 -14.22 5.73
N LEU A 17 -0.08 -13.61 4.68
CA LEU A 17 0.48 -14.36 3.54
C LEU A 17 1.69 -15.21 3.96
N GLN A 18 2.58 -14.68 4.80
CA GLN A 18 3.67 -15.47 5.38
C GLN A 18 3.15 -16.64 6.23
N ALA A 19 2.13 -16.41 7.06
CA ALA A 19 1.51 -17.44 7.89
C ALA A 19 0.79 -18.52 7.06
N SER A 20 0.29 -18.18 5.87
CA SER A 20 -0.31 -19.14 4.92
C SER A 20 0.71 -20.04 4.21
N GLY A 21 2.01 -19.91 4.50
CA GLY A 21 3.07 -20.74 3.92
C GLY A 21 3.57 -20.26 2.55
N VAL A 22 3.20 -19.05 2.13
CA VAL A 22 3.71 -18.43 0.90
C VAL A 22 5.02 -17.70 1.20
N GLU A 23 6.12 -18.16 0.62
CA GLU A 23 7.42 -17.47 0.72
C GLU A 23 7.43 -16.18 -0.10
N ILE A 24 7.59 -15.05 0.62
CA ILE A 24 7.68 -13.72 0.01
C ILE A 24 9.14 -13.43 -0.36
N LYS A 25 9.48 -13.52 -1.65
CA LYS A 25 10.84 -13.22 -2.16
C LYS A 25 11.18 -11.73 -2.17
N SER A 26 10.19 -10.87 -2.37
CA SER A 26 10.38 -9.42 -2.41
C SER A 26 9.09 -8.68 -2.07
N ILE A 27 9.22 -7.51 -1.46
CA ILE A 27 8.12 -6.59 -1.18
C ILE A 27 8.41 -5.30 -1.93
N LYS A 28 7.50 -4.91 -2.84
CA LYS A 28 7.62 -3.70 -3.64
C LYS A 28 6.50 -2.74 -3.27
N ASP A 29 6.85 -1.54 -2.85
CA ASP A 29 5.87 -0.47 -2.68
C ASP A 29 5.61 0.21 -4.03
N VAL A 30 4.36 0.21 -4.45
CA VAL A 30 3.87 0.81 -5.69
C VAL A 30 2.80 1.87 -5.39
N THR A 31 2.87 2.49 -4.21
CA THR A 31 2.02 3.65 -3.87
C THR A 31 2.25 4.78 -4.88
N PRO A 32 1.20 5.28 -5.55
CA PRO A 32 1.36 6.28 -6.60
C PRO A 32 1.84 7.61 -6.00
N ILE A 33 2.99 8.08 -6.46
CA ILE A 33 3.50 9.42 -6.17
C ILE A 33 3.22 10.28 -7.41
N PRO A 34 2.34 11.29 -7.32
CA PRO A 34 1.99 12.12 -8.48
C PRO A 34 3.10 13.13 -8.77
N HIS A 35 3.66 13.09 -9.99
CA HIS A 35 4.55 14.12 -10.51
C HIS A 35 3.73 15.31 -11.05
N ASN A 36 3.15 16.11 -10.15
CA ASN A 36 2.30 17.27 -10.49
C ASN A 36 1.11 16.95 -11.44
N GLY A 37 0.44 15.81 -11.21
CA GLY A 37 -0.73 15.36 -11.98
C GLY A 37 -2.05 16.01 -11.56
N CYS A 38 -3.14 15.24 -11.48
CA CYS A 38 -4.45 15.75 -11.11
C CYS A 38 -4.47 16.43 -9.73
N ARG A 39 -5.18 17.56 -9.62
CA ARG A 39 -5.37 18.28 -8.35
C ARG A 39 -6.10 17.38 -7.32
N PRO A 40 -5.53 17.14 -6.13
CA PRO A 40 -6.21 16.40 -5.07
C PRO A 40 -7.52 17.10 -4.65
N ARG A 41 -8.49 16.32 -4.17
CA ARG A 41 -9.78 16.86 -3.69
C ARG A 41 -9.53 17.85 -2.55
N LYS A 42 -10.35 18.92 -2.52
CA LYS A 42 -10.31 19.93 -1.45
C LYS A 42 -10.39 19.23 -0.07
N ARG A 43 -9.53 19.64 0.86
CA ARG A 43 -9.51 19.12 2.23
C ARG A 43 -10.91 19.26 2.86
N ARG A 44 -11.46 18.18 3.40
CA ARG A 44 -12.74 18.22 4.13
C ARG A 44 -12.59 19.11 5.37
N ARG A 45 -13.64 19.87 5.67
CA ARG A 45 -13.83 20.56 6.95
C ARG A 45 -14.68 19.62 7.81
N VAL A 46 -14.03 18.86 8.66
CA VAL A 46 -14.61 18.12 9.77
C VAL A 46 -13.83 18.52 11.01
#